data_AF-A0A6F8XMT1-F1
#
_entry.id   AF-A0A6F8XMT1-F1
#
_cell.length_a   1.000
_cell.length_b   1.000
_cell.length_c   1.000
_cell.angle_alpha   90.00
_cell.angle_beta   90.00
_cell.angle_gamma   90.00
#
_symmetry.space_group_name_H-M   'P 1'
#
loop_
_entity.id
_entity.type
_entity.pdbx_description
1 polymer ?
#
loop_
_entity_poly.entity_id
_entity_poly.type
_entity_poly.pdbx_seq_one_letter_code
_entity_poly.pdbx_strand_id
1 'polypeptide(L)'
;MTTPRLTIRVRLTLLYAGLFVACGAIIVVITYALVASLPVGSPTVPAEQMKQFRAYAACMRAHGIDMSDPDLDGSMTVGGRLEHVTKAEMTADPAYLRAQEACGQELPSRSPCPMECKEAAQEGARYQRETTLAHLLRYSLITLAASTLLAVLAGWVVAGRVLRPVHKITAAALAASEHDLSARVALHGPRDELHVLANTFDTMLSRLQAAFESQRRFIANAGHELRTPLTFMRTTIDVVLAKPSPTPGELRAWHRTSGR
;
A
#
# COMPACT_ATOMS: atom_id res chain seq x y z
N MET A 1 -13.97 -27.80 7.69
CA MET A 1 -12.76 -27.09 7.23
C MET A 1 -12.61 -25.82 8.04
N THR A 2 -11.78 -25.87 9.09
CA THR A 2 -11.43 -24.69 9.89
C THR A 2 -10.51 -23.81 9.06
N THR A 3 -10.96 -22.61 8.71
CA THR A 3 -10.11 -21.63 8.05
C THR A 3 -8.93 -21.30 8.98
N PRO A 4 -7.67 -21.34 8.49
CA PRO A 4 -6.53 -21.00 9.32
C PRO A 4 -6.71 -19.55 9.81
N ARG A 5 -6.67 -19.34 11.13
CA ARG A 5 -6.71 -17.99 11.71
C ARG A 5 -5.38 -17.30 11.38
N LEU A 6 -5.36 -16.58 10.26
CA LEU A 6 -4.25 -15.74 9.85
C LEU A 6 -3.93 -14.77 10.99
N THR A 7 -2.67 -14.77 11.44
CA THR A 7 -2.22 -13.83 12.48
C THR A 7 -2.39 -12.38 11.99
N ILE A 8 -2.54 -11.44 12.92
CA ILE A 8 -2.67 -10.00 12.58
C ILE A 8 -1.51 -9.57 11.67
N ARG A 9 -0.30 -10.10 11.91
CA ARG A 9 0.88 -9.84 11.07
C ARG A 9 0.63 -10.24 9.62
N VAL A 10 0.16 -11.46 9.37
CA VAL A 10 -0.07 -11.96 8.00
C VAL A 10 -1.20 -11.17 7.33
N ARG A 11 -2.28 -10.87 8.06
CA ARG A 11 -3.39 -10.05 7.53
C ARG A 11 -2.92 -8.66 7.11
N LEU A 12 -2.16 -7.99 7.97
CA LEU A 12 -1.66 -6.65 7.70
C LEU A 12 -0.69 -6.66 6.51
N THR A 13 0.23 -7.61 6.45
CA THR A 13 1.18 -7.71 5.33
C THR A 13 0.50 -8.02 4.01
N LEU A 14 -0.50 -8.91 4.00
CA LEU A 14 -1.26 -9.22 2.79
C LEU A 14 -2.07 -8.03 2.30
N LEU A 15 -2.69 -7.28 3.22
CA LEU A 15 -3.46 -6.09 2.87
C LEU A 15 -2.57 -5.01 2.25
N TYR A 16 -1.46 -4.66 2.90
CA TYR A 16 -0.55 -3.63 2.39
C TYR A 16 0.18 -4.07 1.11
N ALA A 17 0.63 -5.32 1.04
CA ALA A 17 1.24 -5.86 -0.18
C ALA A 17 0.25 -5.90 -1.35
N GLY A 18 -1.00 -6.32 -1.10
CA GLY A 18 -2.06 -6.32 -2.09
C GLY A 18 -2.38 -4.92 -2.60
N LEU A 19 -2.50 -3.94 -1.70
CA LEU A 19 -2.70 -2.54 -2.07
C LEU A 19 -1.54 -1.99 -2.91
N PHE A 20 -0.30 -2.30 -2.52
CA PHE A 20 0.89 -1.88 -3.26
C PHE A 20 0.91 -2.45 -4.68
N VAL A 21 0.62 -3.76 -4.83
CA VAL A 21 0.53 -4.42 -6.13
C VAL A 21 -0.59 -3.81 -6.98
N ALA A 22 -1.74 -3.53 -6.40
CA ALA A 22 -2.87 -2.93 -7.11
C ALA A 22 -2.51 -1.52 -7.64
N CYS A 23 -1.95 -0.66 -6.78
CA CYS A 23 -1.50 0.67 -7.19
C CYS A 23 -0.40 0.60 -8.26
N GLY A 24 0.58 -0.29 -8.09
CA GLY A 24 1.65 -0.49 -9.07
C GLY A 24 1.12 -0.98 -10.42
N ALA A 25 0.18 -1.93 -10.42
CA ALA A 25 -0.46 -2.41 -11.64
C ALA A 25 -1.25 -1.29 -12.36
N ILE A 26 -1.96 -0.45 -11.61
CA ILE A 26 -2.67 0.72 -12.17
C ILE A 26 -1.67 1.68 -12.84
N ILE A 27 -0.54 1.99 -12.19
CA ILE A 27 0.49 2.86 -12.78
C ILE A 27 1.06 2.27 -14.07
N VAL A 28 1.34 0.96 -14.08
CA VAL A 28 1.84 0.27 -15.29
C VAL A 28 0.81 0.33 -16.41
N VAL A 29 -0.47 0.07 -16.12
CA VAL A 29 -1.56 0.15 -17.09
C VAL A 29 -1.71 1.57 -17.65
N ILE A 30 -1.68 2.59 -16.79
CA ILE A 30 -1.78 3.99 -17.21
C ILE A 30 -0.57 4.37 -18.08
N THR A 31 0.64 4.00 -17.68
CA THR A 31 1.86 4.30 -18.44
C THR A 31 1.84 3.60 -19.80
N TYR A 32 1.43 2.34 -19.83
CA TYR A 32 1.28 1.58 -21.07
C TYR A 32 0.21 2.20 -21.97
N ALA A 33 -0.96 2.55 -21.43
CA ALA A 33 -2.03 3.19 -22.17
C ALA A 33 -1.59 4.55 -22.73
N LEU A 34 -0.91 5.37 -21.94
CA LEU A 34 -0.35 6.65 -22.38
C LEU A 34 0.61 6.47 -23.57
N VAL A 35 1.59 5.55 -23.45
CA VAL A 35 2.57 5.30 -24.51
C VAL A 35 1.90 4.66 -25.73
N ALA A 36 0.90 3.80 -25.53
CA ALA A 36 0.11 3.23 -26.60
C ALA A 36 -0.81 4.27 -27.27
N SER A 37 -1.22 5.33 -26.58
CA SER A 37 -2.02 6.41 -27.16
C SER A 37 -1.19 7.50 -27.83
N LEU A 38 0.14 7.50 -27.67
CA LEU A 38 1.00 8.45 -28.38
C LEU A 38 0.89 8.20 -29.90
N PRO A 39 0.50 9.21 -30.69
CA PRO A 39 0.48 9.10 -32.14
C PRO A 39 1.91 8.87 -32.61
N VAL A 40 2.15 7.75 -33.28
CA VAL A 40 3.37 7.55 -34.06
C VAL A 40 3.31 8.61 -35.14
N GLY A 41 4.19 9.61 -35.05
CA GLY A 41 4.06 10.86 -35.80
C GLY A 41 3.57 10.61 -37.22
N SER A 42 2.38 11.13 -37.55
CA SER A 42 2.07 11.35 -38.94
C SER A 42 3.18 12.27 -39.46
N PRO A 43 3.85 11.93 -40.57
CA PRO A 43 4.92 12.77 -41.10
C PRO A 43 4.26 14.06 -41.60
N THR A 44 4.06 15.03 -40.72
CA THR A 44 3.64 16.36 -41.12
C THR A 44 4.82 16.98 -41.83
N VAL A 45 4.61 17.25 -43.11
CA VAL A 45 5.63 17.86 -43.96
C VAL A 45 5.96 19.24 -43.38
N PRO A 46 7.24 19.59 -43.13
CA PRO A 46 7.62 20.91 -42.62
C PRO A 46 6.96 22.02 -43.45
N ALA A 47 6.54 23.11 -42.81
CA ALA A 47 5.80 24.19 -43.47
C ALA A 47 6.50 24.73 -44.73
N GLU A 48 7.83 24.67 -44.78
CA GLU A 48 8.63 25.07 -45.93
C GLU A 48 8.50 24.11 -47.12
N GLN A 49 8.49 22.80 -46.88
CA GLN A 49 8.24 21.81 -47.94
C GLN A 49 6.78 21.86 -48.43
N MET A 50 5.83 22.21 -47.56
CA MET A 50 4.42 22.37 -47.95
C MET A 50 4.23 23.50 -48.99
N LYS A 51 5.02 24.59 -48.89
CA LYS A 51 5.01 25.65 -49.91
C LYS A 51 5.48 25.14 -51.27
N GLN A 52 6.52 24.31 -51.29
CA GLN A 52 7.05 23.71 -52.52
C GLN A 52 6.05 22.76 -53.18
N PHE A 53 5.39 21.89 -52.41
CA PHE A 53 4.32 21.04 -52.94
C PHE A 53 3.14 21.84 -53.51
N ARG A 54 2.74 22.95 -52.87
CA ARG A 54 1.72 23.85 -53.41
C ARG A 54 2.17 24.56 -54.68
N ALA A 55 3.43 24.99 -54.75
CA ALA A 55 4.02 25.62 -55.93
C ALA A 55 4.04 24.64 -57.12
N TYR A 56 4.45 23.40 -56.88
CA TYR A 56 4.40 22.32 -57.87
C TYR A 56 2.96 22.05 -58.36
N ALA A 57 1.99 21.91 -57.44
CA ALA A 57 0.58 21.72 -57.78
C ALA A 57 0.03 22.86 -58.66
N ALA A 58 0.35 24.10 -58.31
CA ALA A 58 -0.05 25.28 -59.08
C ALA A 58 0.58 25.31 -60.47
N CYS A 59 1.87 24.94 -60.59
CA CYS A 59 2.56 24.84 -61.87
C CYS A 59 1.95 23.76 -62.77
N MET A 60 1.66 22.58 -62.22
CA MET A 60 1.01 21.48 -62.97
C MET A 60 -0.36 21.89 -63.51
N ARG A 61 -1.16 22.61 -62.71
CA ARG A 61 -2.45 23.18 -63.13
C ARG A 61 -2.29 24.20 -64.25
N ALA A 62 -1.26 25.05 -64.20
CA ALA A 62 -0.96 26.02 -65.27
C ALA A 62 -0.58 25.34 -66.60
N HIS A 63 -0.01 24.13 -66.54
CA HIS A 63 0.31 23.31 -67.72
C HIS A 63 -0.82 22.36 -68.15
N GLY A 64 -2.03 22.52 -67.60
CA GLY A 64 -3.22 21.78 -68.00
C GLY A 64 -3.34 20.37 -67.39
N ILE A 65 -2.57 20.09 -66.33
CA ILE A 65 -2.71 18.85 -65.53
C ILE A 65 -3.53 19.17 -64.29
N ASP A 66 -4.71 18.55 -64.17
CA ASP A 66 -5.56 18.71 -63.00
C ASP A 66 -4.95 17.97 -61.81
N MET A 67 -4.71 18.69 -60.72
CA MET A 67 -3.99 18.19 -59.56
C MET A 67 -4.46 18.91 -58.29
N SER A 68 -4.80 18.13 -57.26
CA SER A 68 -5.24 18.66 -55.97
C SER A 68 -4.09 19.33 -55.21
N ASP A 69 -4.43 20.27 -54.33
CA ASP A 69 -3.45 20.80 -53.37
C ASP A 69 -3.00 19.68 -52.41
N PRO A 70 -1.74 19.73 -51.90
CA PRO A 70 -1.21 18.72 -51.01
C PRO A 70 -1.96 18.65 -49.67
N ASP A 71 -2.28 17.43 -49.22
CA ASP A 71 -2.81 17.18 -47.89
C ASP A 71 -1.71 17.35 -46.82
N LEU A 72 -2.06 17.28 -45.53
CA LEU A 72 -1.16 17.49 -44.39
C LEU A 72 0.05 16.53 -44.36
N ASP A 73 -0.07 15.37 -45.02
CA ASP A 73 0.99 14.37 -45.19
C ASP A 73 1.83 14.55 -46.49
N GLY A 74 1.49 15.56 -47.29
CA GLY A 74 2.09 15.88 -48.58
C GLY A 74 1.61 15.01 -49.73
N SER A 75 0.56 14.21 -49.55
CA SER A 75 -0.06 13.45 -50.64
C SER A 75 -0.82 14.38 -51.60
N MET A 76 -0.83 14.05 -52.89
CA MET A 76 -1.47 14.82 -53.95
C MET A 76 -2.12 13.84 -54.94
N THR A 77 -3.27 14.21 -55.50
CA THR A 77 -3.98 13.40 -56.48
C THR A 77 -4.06 14.12 -57.82
N VAL A 78 -3.95 13.35 -58.91
CA VAL A 78 -4.16 13.86 -60.27
C VAL A 78 -5.62 13.60 -60.65
N GLY A 79 -6.32 14.64 -61.04
CA GLY A 79 -7.74 14.61 -61.41
C GLY A 79 -7.97 14.62 -62.92
N GLY A 80 -9.25 14.64 -63.29
CA GLY A 80 -9.68 14.84 -64.66
C GLY A 80 -9.29 13.67 -65.57
N ARG A 81 -8.64 13.97 -66.72
CA ARG A 81 -8.31 12.97 -67.74
C ARG A 81 -7.27 11.94 -67.29
N LEU A 82 -6.48 12.28 -66.28
CA LEU A 82 -5.46 11.41 -65.70
C LEU A 82 -5.92 10.79 -64.36
N GLU A 83 -7.21 10.92 -64.05
CA GLU A 83 -7.81 10.24 -62.91
C GLU A 83 -7.95 8.75 -63.21
N HIS A 84 -7.56 7.88 -62.27
CA HIS A 84 -7.62 6.41 -62.36
C HIS A 84 -6.76 5.73 -63.45
N VAL A 85 -5.85 6.45 -64.11
CA VAL A 85 -4.89 5.81 -65.05
C VAL A 85 -3.72 5.19 -64.30
N THR A 86 -3.11 4.15 -64.87
CA THR A 86 -1.91 3.54 -64.30
C THR A 86 -0.71 4.48 -64.40
N LYS A 87 0.31 4.26 -63.55
CA LYS A 87 1.56 5.03 -63.59
C LYS A 87 2.20 5.01 -64.99
N ALA A 88 2.13 3.87 -65.68
CA ALA A 88 2.68 3.71 -67.03
C ALA A 88 1.94 4.58 -68.06
N GLU A 89 0.60 4.60 -68.01
CA GLU A 89 -0.24 5.42 -68.88
C GLU A 89 -0.04 6.92 -68.62
N MET A 90 0.05 7.31 -67.35
CA MET A 90 0.33 8.71 -66.97
C MET A 90 1.69 9.19 -67.51
N THR A 91 2.74 8.37 -67.40
CA THR A 91 4.07 8.73 -67.91
C THR A 91 4.22 8.60 -69.43
N ALA A 92 3.27 7.96 -70.11
CA ALA A 92 3.22 7.91 -71.56
C ALA A 92 2.55 9.17 -72.17
N ASP A 93 1.90 9.99 -71.34
CA ASP A 93 1.20 11.19 -71.79
C ASP A 93 2.17 12.36 -72.08
N PRO A 94 2.22 12.86 -73.33
CA PRO A 94 3.15 13.93 -73.71
C PRO A 94 2.81 15.29 -73.10
N ALA A 95 1.57 15.53 -72.66
CA ALA A 95 1.22 16.73 -71.90
C ALA A 95 1.74 16.64 -70.46
N TYR A 96 1.62 15.46 -69.84
CA TYR A 96 2.16 15.21 -68.49
C TYR A 96 3.68 15.32 -68.47
N LEU A 97 4.39 14.72 -69.44
CA LEU A 97 5.85 14.80 -69.52
C LEU A 97 6.36 16.23 -69.67
N ARG A 98 5.72 17.04 -70.53
CA ARG A 98 6.08 18.47 -70.70
C ARG A 98 5.82 19.28 -69.44
N ALA A 99 4.70 19.04 -68.77
CA ALA A 99 4.39 19.68 -67.49
C ALA A 99 5.41 19.28 -66.42
N GLN A 100 5.78 18.00 -66.35
CA GLN A 100 6.76 17.48 -65.40
C GLN A 100 8.16 18.05 -65.64
N GLU A 101 8.59 18.22 -66.89
CA GLU A 101 9.87 18.83 -67.24
C GLU A 101 9.91 20.32 -66.85
N ALA A 102 8.81 21.06 -67.08
CA ALA A 102 8.70 22.48 -66.73
C ALA A 102 8.61 22.71 -65.21
N CYS A 103 7.84 21.90 -64.50
CA CYS A 103 7.53 22.11 -63.08
C CYS A 103 8.44 21.32 -62.13
N GLY A 104 9.26 20.39 -62.64
CA GLY A 104 10.04 19.47 -61.81
C GLY A 104 11.05 20.13 -60.87
N GLN A 105 11.43 21.39 -61.12
CA GLN A 105 12.32 22.18 -60.26
C GLN A 105 11.64 22.67 -58.97
N GLU A 106 10.31 22.72 -58.93
CA GLU A 106 9.53 23.14 -57.76
C GLU A 106 9.41 22.04 -56.69
N LEU A 107 9.72 20.78 -57.05
CA LEU A 107 9.80 19.73 -56.04
C LEU A 107 10.98 20.01 -55.09
N PRO A 108 10.82 19.75 -53.77
CA PRO A 108 11.95 19.72 -52.87
C PRO A 108 13.04 18.84 -53.50
N SER A 109 14.31 19.30 -53.45
CA SER A 109 15.45 18.50 -53.88
C SER A 109 15.24 17.06 -53.41
N ARG A 110 15.46 16.06 -54.27
CA ARG A 110 15.46 14.64 -53.90
C ARG A 110 16.43 14.41 -52.73
N SER A 111 16.01 14.73 -51.51
CA SER A 111 16.58 14.20 -50.29
C SER A 111 16.35 12.69 -50.38
N PRO A 112 17.35 11.87 -50.06
CA PRO A 112 17.31 10.44 -50.31
C PRO A 112 16.30 9.77 -49.38
N CYS A 113 15.04 9.76 -49.78
CA CYS A 113 14.05 8.79 -49.33
C CYS A 113 12.94 8.76 -50.42
N PRO A 114 12.96 7.81 -51.37
CA PRO A 114 11.82 7.54 -52.26
C PRO A 114 10.55 7.19 -51.46
N MET A 115 9.38 7.10 -52.09
CA MET A 115 8.14 6.68 -51.40
C MET A 115 8.30 5.33 -50.65
N GLU A 116 9.13 4.42 -51.16
CA GLU A 116 9.56 3.17 -50.49
C GLU A 116 10.19 3.43 -49.11
N CYS A 117 10.80 4.58 -48.93
CA CYS A 117 11.52 4.98 -47.75
C CYS A 117 10.59 5.70 -46.73
N LYS A 118 9.44 6.26 -47.17
CA LYS A 118 8.34 6.65 -46.27
C LYS A 118 7.66 5.41 -45.67
N GLU A 119 7.41 4.38 -46.49
CA GLU A 119 6.89 3.09 -46.03
C GLU A 119 7.88 2.41 -45.09
N ALA A 120 9.18 2.35 -45.45
CA ALA A 120 10.23 1.82 -44.59
C ALA A 120 10.42 2.63 -43.29
N ALA A 121 10.23 3.95 -43.32
CA ALA A 121 10.26 4.79 -42.11
C ALA A 121 9.06 4.52 -41.20
N GLN A 122 7.87 4.29 -41.77
CA GLN A 122 6.68 3.91 -41.01
C GLN A 122 6.79 2.49 -40.45
N GLU A 123 7.32 1.54 -41.22
CA GLU A 123 7.64 0.19 -40.74
C GLU A 123 8.69 0.25 -39.63
N GLY A 124 9.73 1.07 -39.78
CA GLY A 124 10.74 1.32 -38.75
C GLY A 124 10.16 1.92 -37.48
N ALA A 125 9.23 2.88 -37.59
CA ALA A 125 8.56 3.50 -36.44
C ALA A 125 7.58 2.53 -35.74
N ARG A 126 6.88 1.68 -36.50
CA ARG A 126 6.04 0.60 -35.95
C ARG A 126 6.89 -0.45 -35.23
N TYR A 127 8.01 -0.86 -35.84
CA TYR A 127 8.96 -1.79 -35.23
C TYR A 127 9.60 -1.22 -33.96
N GLN A 128 9.99 0.06 -33.98
CA GLN A 128 10.49 0.76 -32.79
C GLN A 128 9.43 0.85 -31.68
N ARG A 129 8.16 1.07 -32.03
CA ARG A 129 7.08 1.13 -31.04
C ARG A 129 6.80 -0.23 -30.40
N GLU A 130 6.72 -1.30 -31.19
CA GLU A 130 6.50 -2.66 -30.68
C GLU A 130 7.63 -3.11 -29.76
N THR A 131 8.89 -2.86 -30.16
CA THR A 131 10.06 -3.15 -29.33
C THR A 131 10.09 -2.28 -28.05
N THR A 132 9.76 -0.99 -28.14
CA THR A 132 9.69 -0.10 -26.98
C THR A 132 8.62 -0.53 -25.98
N LEU A 133 7.41 -0.88 -26.44
CA LEU A 133 6.33 -1.37 -25.58
C LEU A 133 6.71 -2.68 -24.88
N ALA A 134 7.36 -3.61 -25.60
CA ALA A 134 7.85 -4.86 -25.02
C ALA A 134 8.90 -4.62 -23.93
N HIS A 135 9.85 -3.71 -24.17
CA HIS A 135 10.85 -3.33 -23.16
C HIS A 135 10.22 -2.65 -21.95
N LEU A 136 9.30 -1.71 -22.16
CA LEU A 136 8.58 -1.04 -21.09
C LEU A 136 7.83 -2.02 -20.20
N LEU A 137 7.03 -2.92 -20.80
CA LEU A 137 6.31 -3.95 -20.06
C LEU A 137 7.25 -4.87 -19.28
N ARG A 138 8.35 -5.32 -19.90
CA ARG A 138 9.30 -6.21 -19.24
C ARG A 138 9.97 -5.54 -18.05
N TYR A 139 10.47 -4.31 -18.20
CA TYR A 139 11.10 -3.57 -17.11
C TYR A 139 10.09 -3.18 -16.03
N SER A 140 8.86 -2.79 -16.40
CA SER A 140 7.82 -2.45 -15.43
C SER A 140 7.39 -3.66 -14.61
N LEU A 141 7.28 -4.85 -15.21
CA LEU A 141 6.96 -6.08 -14.49
C LEU A 141 8.10 -6.50 -13.55
N ILE A 142 9.36 -6.42 -13.98
CA ILE A 142 10.51 -6.76 -13.14
C ILE A 142 10.59 -5.79 -11.94
N THR A 143 10.47 -4.49 -12.17
CA THR A 143 10.51 -3.47 -11.11
C THR A 143 9.31 -3.60 -10.16
N LEU A 144 8.12 -3.88 -10.66
CA LEU A 144 6.93 -4.14 -9.84
C LEU A 144 7.11 -5.40 -8.97
N ALA A 145 7.62 -6.49 -9.54
CA ALA A 145 7.89 -7.72 -8.79
C ALA A 145 8.95 -7.49 -7.71
N ALA A 146 10.07 -6.85 -8.04
CA ALA A 146 11.14 -6.54 -7.10
C ALA A 146 10.68 -5.62 -5.96
N SER A 147 9.96 -4.55 -6.28
CA SER A 147 9.43 -3.61 -5.29
C SER A 147 8.34 -4.22 -4.41
N THR A 148 7.49 -5.09 -4.98
CA THR A 148 6.50 -5.86 -4.21
C THR A 148 7.17 -6.78 -3.21
N LEU A 149 8.20 -7.51 -3.63
CA LEU A 149 8.95 -8.41 -2.75
C LEU A 149 9.62 -7.63 -1.61
N LEU A 150 10.20 -6.46 -1.93
CA LEU A 150 10.76 -5.55 -0.93
C LEU A 150 9.69 -5.02 0.04
N ALA A 151 8.52 -4.63 -0.46
CA ALA A 151 7.39 -4.15 0.34
C ALA A 151 6.85 -5.25 1.28
N VAL A 152 6.76 -6.50 0.81
CA VAL A 152 6.38 -7.65 1.64
C VAL A 152 7.39 -7.88 2.75
N LEU A 153 8.69 -7.88 2.43
CA LEU A 153 9.77 -8.04 3.42
C LEU A 153 9.76 -6.91 4.45
N ALA A 154 9.70 -5.66 3.99
CA ALA A 154 9.64 -4.48 4.85
C ALA A 154 8.40 -4.51 5.75
N GLY A 155 7.22 -4.76 5.16
CA GLY A 155 5.96 -4.89 5.90
C GLY A 155 6.02 -6.02 6.94
N TRP A 156 6.62 -7.16 6.60
CA TRP A 156 6.80 -8.27 7.53
C TRP A 156 7.69 -7.87 8.72
N VAL A 157 8.82 -7.22 8.47
CA VAL A 157 9.75 -6.76 9.51
C VAL A 157 9.11 -5.69 10.40
N VAL A 158 8.47 -4.67 9.80
CA VAL A 158 7.82 -3.57 10.51
C VAL A 158 6.66 -4.07 11.36
N ALA A 159 5.75 -4.86 10.78
CA ALA A 159 4.65 -5.45 11.54
C ALA A 159 5.17 -6.30 12.71
N GLY A 160 6.24 -7.07 12.51
CA GLY A 160 6.89 -7.82 13.58
C GLY A 160 7.42 -6.93 14.70
N ARG A 161 8.03 -5.79 14.38
CA ARG A 161 8.52 -4.83 15.38
C ARG A 161 7.37 -4.15 16.13
N VAL A 162 6.34 -3.68 15.44
CA VAL A 162 5.20 -2.96 16.04
C VAL A 162 4.35 -3.88 16.92
N LEU A 163 4.18 -5.15 16.55
CA LEU A 163 3.41 -6.13 17.34
C LEU A 163 4.18 -6.72 18.53
N ARG A 164 5.51 -6.56 18.59
CA ARG A 164 6.34 -7.15 19.67
C ARG A 164 6.01 -6.58 21.06
N PRO A 165 5.85 -5.26 21.26
CA PRO A 165 5.41 -4.69 22.55
C PRO A 165 4.04 -5.20 22.99
N VAL A 166 3.09 -5.35 22.06
CA VAL A 166 1.74 -5.85 22.37
C VAL A 166 1.83 -7.26 22.95
N HIS A 167 2.63 -8.15 22.35
CA HIS A 167 2.83 -9.50 22.89
C HIS A 167 3.47 -9.48 24.29
N LYS A 168 4.38 -8.54 24.58
CA LYS A 168 4.94 -8.38 25.93
C LYS A 168 3.88 -7.95 26.95
N ILE A 169 3.03 -7.00 26.59
CA ILE A 169 1.92 -6.55 27.45
C ILE A 169 0.95 -7.72 27.69
N THR A 170 0.55 -8.44 26.63
CA THR A 170 -0.32 -9.63 26.76
C THR A 170 0.32 -10.72 27.62
N ALA A 171 1.62 -10.99 27.46
CA ALA A 171 2.32 -11.98 28.28
C ALA A 171 2.37 -11.57 29.76
N ALA A 172 2.65 -10.30 30.05
CA ALA A 172 2.62 -9.77 31.42
C ALA A 172 1.21 -9.84 32.03
N ALA A 173 0.17 -9.55 31.25
CA ALA A 173 -1.21 -9.66 31.67
C ALA A 173 -1.63 -11.11 31.98
N LEU A 174 -1.19 -12.08 31.17
CA LEU A 174 -1.44 -13.50 31.39
C LEU A 174 -0.62 -14.08 32.54
N ALA A 175 0.57 -13.52 32.81
CA ALA A 175 1.40 -13.91 33.94
C ALA A 175 0.92 -13.31 35.28
N ALA A 176 0.26 -12.15 35.25
CA ALA A 176 -0.30 -11.53 36.44
C ALA A 176 -1.40 -12.42 37.03
N SER A 177 -1.15 -12.94 38.22
CA SER A 177 -2.07 -13.81 38.96
C SER A 177 -2.29 -13.28 40.38
N GLU A 178 -3.31 -13.77 41.08
CA GLU A 178 -3.60 -13.36 42.47
C GLU A 178 -2.39 -13.51 43.42
N HIS A 179 -1.51 -14.48 43.12
CA HIS A 179 -0.34 -14.80 43.95
C HIS A 179 0.95 -14.12 43.45
N ASP A 180 0.97 -13.63 42.21
CA ASP A 180 2.11 -12.95 41.62
C ASP A 180 1.66 -11.77 40.75
N LEU A 181 1.55 -10.62 41.40
CA LEU A 181 1.34 -9.31 40.78
C LEU A 181 2.65 -8.54 40.61
N SER A 182 3.80 -9.18 40.81
CA SER A 182 5.10 -8.51 40.72
C SER A 182 5.57 -8.35 39.28
N ALA A 183 4.98 -9.11 38.35
CA ALA A 183 5.23 -8.98 36.92
C ALA A 183 4.99 -7.54 36.45
N ARG A 184 5.94 -7.01 35.67
CA ARG A 184 5.85 -5.68 35.04
C ARG A 184 6.13 -5.82 33.56
N VAL A 185 5.47 -5.01 32.75
CA VAL A 185 5.75 -4.93 31.31
C VAL A 185 7.13 -4.33 31.10
N ALA A 186 7.49 -3.28 31.84
CA ALA A 186 8.79 -2.60 31.80
C ALA A 186 9.28 -2.38 30.36
N LEU A 187 8.42 -1.79 29.52
CA LEU A 187 8.70 -1.66 28.10
C LEU A 187 9.80 -0.62 27.87
N HIS A 188 10.93 -1.05 27.29
CA HIS A 188 12.02 -0.16 26.91
C HIS A 188 11.83 0.30 25.46
N GLY A 189 12.05 1.59 25.17
CA GLY A 189 11.96 2.14 23.82
C GLY A 189 11.53 3.60 23.75
N PRO A 190 11.15 4.08 22.56
CA PRO A 190 10.59 5.42 22.34
C PRO A 190 9.30 5.63 23.14
N ARG A 191 8.99 6.90 23.47
CA ARG A 191 7.74 7.28 24.14
C ARG A 191 6.59 7.36 23.14
N ASP A 192 6.21 6.22 22.59
CA ASP A 192 5.05 6.05 21.70
C ASP A 192 3.78 5.65 22.48
N GLU A 193 2.67 5.50 21.76
CA GLU A 193 1.37 5.12 22.31
C GLU A 193 1.42 3.76 23.02
N LEU A 194 2.29 2.85 22.56
CA LEU A 194 2.47 1.54 23.19
C LEU A 194 3.26 1.64 24.50
N HIS A 195 4.21 2.56 24.60
CA HIS A 195 4.91 2.84 25.86
C HIS A 195 3.98 3.48 26.89
N VAL A 196 3.11 4.41 26.47
CA VAL A 196 2.06 4.98 27.33
C VAL A 196 1.10 3.88 27.84
N LEU A 197 0.69 2.97 26.95
CA LEU A 197 -0.16 1.83 27.31
C LEU A 197 0.53 0.90 28.31
N ALA A 198 1.81 0.58 28.09
CA ALA A 198 2.60 -0.26 28.99
C ALA A 198 2.70 0.34 30.40
N ASN A 199 3.01 1.64 30.51
CA ASN A 199 3.09 2.34 31.80
C ASN A 199 1.73 2.39 32.53
N THR A 200 0.64 2.56 31.77
CA THR A 200 -0.71 2.54 32.32
C THR A 200 -1.04 1.16 32.92
N PHE A 201 -0.64 0.09 32.22
CA PHE A 201 -0.81 -1.28 32.71
C PHE A 201 0.01 -1.55 33.98
N ASP A 202 1.28 -1.14 34.00
CA ASP A 202 2.15 -1.28 35.18
C ASP A 202 1.62 -0.49 36.40
N THR A 203 1.02 0.67 36.16
CA THR A 203 0.35 1.46 37.20
C THR A 203 -0.88 0.74 37.75
N MET A 204 -1.71 0.14 36.89
CA MET A 204 -2.86 -0.67 37.31
C MET A 204 -2.42 -1.86 38.18
N LEU A 205 -1.39 -2.61 37.75
CA LEU A 205 -0.85 -3.73 38.50
C LEU A 205 -0.33 -3.30 39.88
N SER A 206 0.32 -2.13 39.96
CA SER A 206 0.82 -1.59 41.22
C SER A 206 -0.32 -1.25 42.19
N ARG A 207 -1.45 -0.72 41.70
CA ARG A 207 -2.63 -0.43 42.53
C ARG A 207 -3.31 -1.71 43.01
N LEU A 208 -3.43 -2.73 42.16
CA LEU A 208 -3.96 -4.04 42.56
C LEU A 208 -3.09 -4.69 43.63
N GLN A 209 -1.77 -4.69 43.44
CA GLN A 209 -0.84 -5.23 44.43
C GLN A 209 -1.00 -4.55 45.80
N ALA A 210 -1.05 -3.21 45.83
CA ALA A 210 -1.28 -2.46 47.07
C ALA A 210 -2.61 -2.81 47.75
N ALA A 211 -3.68 -3.03 46.97
CA ALA A 211 -4.99 -3.41 47.50
C ALA A 211 -4.96 -4.81 48.15
N PHE A 212 -4.36 -5.80 47.48
CA PHE A 212 -4.22 -7.16 48.02
C PHE A 212 -3.32 -7.20 49.26
N GLU A 213 -2.21 -6.46 49.26
CA GLU A 213 -1.34 -6.35 50.45
C GLU A 213 -2.06 -5.71 51.63
N SER A 214 -2.92 -4.72 51.39
CA SER A 214 -3.75 -4.11 52.43
C SER A 214 -4.79 -5.11 52.96
N GLN A 215 -5.48 -5.83 52.09
CA GLN A 215 -6.45 -6.86 52.47
C GLN A 215 -5.80 -7.98 53.30
N ARG A 216 -4.61 -8.44 52.89
CA ARG A 216 -3.87 -9.50 53.59
C ARG A 216 -3.43 -9.06 54.99
N ARG A 217 -2.94 -7.82 55.13
CA ARG A 217 -2.62 -7.23 56.43
C ARG A 217 -3.85 -7.07 57.32
N PHE A 218 -4.99 -6.65 56.76
CA PHE A 218 -6.24 -6.53 57.51
C PHE A 218 -6.72 -7.88 58.04
N ILE A 219 -6.75 -8.92 57.20
CA ILE A 219 -7.16 -10.27 57.60
C ILE A 219 -6.20 -10.84 58.67
N ALA A 220 -4.89 -10.65 58.51
CA ALA A 220 -3.91 -11.08 59.49
C ALA A 220 -4.12 -10.40 60.85
N ASN A 221 -4.28 -9.07 60.86
CA ASN A 221 -4.52 -8.30 62.08
C ASN A 221 -5.84 -8.69 62.74
N ALA A 222 -6.93 -8.80 61.99
CA ALA A 222 -8.22 -9.23 62.53
C ALA A 222 -8.16 -10.64 63.14
N GLY A 223 -7.43 -11.57 62.50
CA GLY A 223 -7.22 -12.91 63.04
C GLY A 223 -6.45 -12.91 64.37
N HIS A 224 -5.48 -12.01 64.53
CA HIS A 224 -4.75 -11.83 65.79
C HIS A 224 -5.63 -11.20 66.87
N GLU A 225 -6.37 -10.13 66.55
CA GLU A 225 -7.25 -9.44 67.49
C GLU A 225 -8.44 -10.30 67.94
N LEU A 226 -8.94 -11.22 67.11
CA LEU A 226 -10.02 -12.14 67.47
C LEU A 226 -9.53 -13.34 68.28
N ARG A 227 -8.28 -13.77 68.10
CA ARG A 227 -7.71 -14.92 68.84
C ARG A 227 -7.66 -14.64 70.34
N THR A 228 -7.24 -13.44 70.73
CA THR A 228 -7.12 -13.03 72.14
C THR A 228 -8.43 -13.13 72.92
N PRO A 229 -9.55 -12.49 72.50
CA PRO A 229 -10.84 -12.61 73.20
C PRO A 229 -11.42 -14.02 73.12
N LEU A 230 -11.21 -14.77 72.03
CA LEU A 230 -11.65 -16.17 71.94
C LEU A 230 -10.91 -17.06 72.94
N THR A 231 -9.59 -16.89 73.08
CA THR A 231 -8.80 -17.59 74.11
C THR A 231 -9.29 -17.21 75.50
N PHE A 232 -9.55 -15.91 75.75
CA PHE A 232 -10.07 -15.44 77.04
C PHE A 232 -11.45 -16.04 77.38
N MET A 233 -12.39 -16.04 76.44
CA MET A 233 -13.70 -16.68 76.63
C MET A 233 -13.57 -18.17 76.91
N ARG A 234 -12.69 -18.88 76.18
CA ARG A 234 -12.45 -20.30 76.39
C ARG A 234 -11.83 -20.59 77.76
N THR A 235 -10.80 -19.83 78.17
CA THR A 235 -10.23 -19.97 79.51
C THR A 235 -11.25 -19.71 80.61
N THR A 236 -12.18 -18.77 80.41
CA THR A 236 -13.23 -18.47 81.39
C THR A 236 -14.20 -19.64 81.52
N ILE A 237 -14.62 -20.26 80.40
CA ILE A 237 -15.47 -21.46 80.40
C ILE A 237 -14.75 -22.64 81.06
N ASP A 238 -13.47 -22.87 80.72
CA ASP A 238 -12.67 -23.97 81.29
C ASP A 238 -12.53 -23.84 82.81
N VAL A 239 -12.33 -22.62 83.34
CA VAL A 239 -12.27 -22.36 84.79
C VAL A 239 -13.62 -22.62 85.48
N VAL A 240 -14.73 -22.24 84.84
CA VAL A 240 -16.08 -22.49 85.38
C VAL A 240 -16.39 -23.99 85.41
N LEU A 241 -16.03 -24.74 84.37
CA LEU A 241 -16.24 -26.19 84.30
C LEU A 241 -15.30 -26.97 85.23
N ALA A 242 -14.08 -26.49 85.47
CA ALA A 242 -13.11 -27.14 86.35
C ALA A 242 -13.43 -26.98 87.85
N LYS A 243 -14.32 -26.05 88.25
CA LYS A 243 -14.77 -25.91 89.64
C LYS A 243 -15.95 -26.86 89.92
N PRO A 244 -15.80 -27.89 90.77
CA PRO A 244 -16.91 -28.73 91.19
C PRO A 244 -17.75 -27.96 92.22
N SER A 245 -19.02 -27.70 91.90
CA SER A 245 -20.11 -27.29 92.80
C SER A 245 -19.82 -26.10 93.74
N PRO A 246 -20.20 -24.86 93.39
CA PRO A 246 -20.06 -23.71 94.30
C PRO A 246 -20.91 -23.92 95.54
N THR A 247 -20.33 -23.69 96.72
CA THR A 247 -21.12 -23.69 97.96
C THR A 247 -22.06 -22.49 97.98
N PRO A 248 -23.27 -22.57 98.60
CA PRO A 248 -24.28 -21.51 98.57
C PRO A 248 -23.82 -20.12 99.09
N GLY A 249 -22.68 -20.07 99.80
CA GLY A 249 -22.04 -18.83 100.24
C GLY A 249 -21.36 -18.05 99.10
N GLU A 250 -20.70 -18.74 98.18
CA GLU A 250 -19.94 -18.11 97.08
C GLU A 250 -20.85 -17.55 95.98
N LEU A 251 -21.99 -18.21 95.70
CA LEU A 251 -23.00 -17.72 94.74
C LEU A 251 -23.60 -16.36 95.13
N ARG A 252 -23.74 -16.09 96.43
CA ARG A 252 -24.26 -14.81 96.95
C ARG A 252 -23.23 -13.67 96.89
N ALA A 253 -21.95 -13.98 96.78
CA ALA A 253 -20.89 -12.99 96.63
C ALA A 253 -20.77 -12.51 95.17
N TRP A 254 -20.86 -13.43 94.20
CA TRP A 254 -20.79 -13.11 92.77
C TRP A 254 -21.95 -12.24 92.27
N HIS A 255 -23.19 -12.48 92.75
CA HIS A 255 -24.35 -11.66 92.39
C HIS A 255 -24.24 -10.18 92.84
N ARG A 256 -23.37 -9.88 93.82
CA ARG A 256 -23.16 -8.51 94.30
C ARG A 256 -22.13 -7.73 93.47
N THR A 257 -21.27 -8.40 92.73
CA THR A 257 -20.13 -7.77 92.03
C THR A 257 -20.35 -7.57 90.53
N SER A 258 -21.28 -8.28 89.90
CA SER A 258 -21.56 -8.17 88.45
C SER A 258 -22.68 -7.17 88.08
N GLY A 259 -23.21 -6.42 89.05
CA GLY A 259 -24.27 -5.42 88.85
C GLY A 259 -23.81 -3.96 88.72
N ARG A 260 -22.57 -3.71 88.28
CA ARG A 260 -22.02 -2.37 88.03
C ARG A 260 -21.41 -2.26 86.65
#